data_AF-A0A6Y2X4N4-F1
#
_entry.id   AF-A0A6Y2X4N4-F1
#
_cell.length_a   1.000
_cell.length_b   1.000
_cell.length_c   1.000
_cell.angle_alpha   90.00
_cell.angle_beta   90.00
_cell.angle_gamma   90.00
#
_symmetry.space_group_name_H-M   'P 1'
#
loop_
_entity.id
_entity.type
_entity.pdbx_description
1 polymer ?
#
loop_
_entity_poly.entity_id
_entity_poly.type
_entity_poly.pdbx_seq_one_letter_code
_entity_poly.pdbx_strand_id
1 'polypeptide(L)'
;MGLMNSFERGMERFLVPIAIKLNSQKHVAAVRDGFVYTFPIIMASSLIILINFAILSPDGFIAGLLHLGSVFPHLEKAQAIFTPVMNGSVNIMSIMIAFLVARNMAISYEQDDLLCGLTAIGAFFIVYTPYQLIDNQAFLTTKYLGAQGLFVAVIVALLTSEIFCRMARNPKIAITMPAAVPPAVARSFKVLLPIFFVMVFFSAL
;
A
#
# COMPACT_ATOMS: atom_id res chain seq x y z
N MET A 1 47.73 -4.15 -5.59
CA MET A 1 46.56 -3.41 -6.13
C MET A 1 45.76 -4.17 -7.21
N GLY A 2 45.90 -5.51 -7.37
CA GLY A 2 45.27 -6.24 -8.49
C GLY A 2 44.00 -7.04 -8.17
N LEU A 3 43.84 -7.52 -6.93
CA LEU A 3 42.71 -8.36 -6.53
C LEU A 3 41.43 -7.55 -6.29
N MET A 4 41.54 -6.40 -5.60
CA MET A 4 40.40 -5.51 -5.33
C MET A 4 39.83 -4.93 -6.63
N ASN A 5 40.69 -4.40 -7.51
CA ASN A 5 40.25 -3.82 -8.79
C ASN A 5 39.72 -4.88 -9.78
N SER A 6 40.17 -6.14 -9.71
CA SER A 6 39.61 -7.22 -10.53
C SER A 6 38.30 -7.76 -9.96
N PHE A 7 38.16 -7.79 -8.64
CA PHE A 7 36.89 -8.11 -7.97
C PHE A 7 35.83 -7.02 -8.22
N GLU A 8 36.19 -5.74 -8.09
CA GLU A 8 35.35 -4.59 -8.43
C GLU A 8 34.88 -4.65 -9.89
N ARG A 9 35.80 -4.86 -10.85
CA ARG A 9 35.42 -5.01 -12.27
C ARG A 9 34.54 -6.23 -12.53
N GLY A 10 34.73 -7.33 -11.80
CA GLY A 10 33.88 -8.51 -11.86
C GLY A 10 32.47 -8.23 -11.34
N MET A 11 32.36 -7.56 -10.20
CA MET A 11 31.09 -7.09 -9.64
C MET A 11 30.40 -6.08 -10.55
N GLU A 12 31.11 -5.08 -11.06
CA GLU A 12 30.54 -4.09 -11.97
C GLU A 12 30.01 -4.75 -13.24
N ARG A 13 30.72 -5.74 -13.79
CA ARG A 13 30.31 -6.40 -15.02
C ARG A 13 29.11 -7.34 -14.86
N PHE A 14 28.89 -7.90 -13.68
CA PHE A 14 27.78 -8.82 -13.42
C PHE A 14 26.64 -8.20 -12.60
N LEU A 15 26.94 -7.55 -11.47
CA LEU A 15 25.94 -7.02 -10.56
C LEU A 15 25.27 -5.76 -11.10
N VAL A 16 26.01 -4.83 -11.72
CA VAL A 16 25.42 -3.59 -12.26
C VAL A 16 24.37 -3.89 -13.33
N PRO A 17 24.61 -4.72 -14.36
CA PRO A 17 23.57 -5.00 -15.35
C PRO A 17 22.38 -5.79 -14.78
N ILE A 18 22.60 -6.67 -13.80
CA ILE A 18 21.50 -7.36 -13.09
C ILE A 18 20.68 -6.34 -12.29
N ALA A 19 21.33 -5.44 -11.56
CA ALA A 19 20.67 -4.40 -10.78
C ALA A 19 19.87 -3.46 -11.68
N ILE A 20 20.43 -3.04 -12.82
CA ILE A 20 19.72 -2.23 -13.81
C ILE A 20 18.49 -2.97 -14.33
N LYS A 21 18.63 -4.24 -14.73
CA LYS A 21 17.50 -5.05 -15.23
C LYS A 21 16.40 -5.17 -14.17
N LEU A 22 16.75 -5.51 -12.94
CA LEU A 22 15.80 -5.66 -11.84
C LEU A 22 15.11 -4.33 -11.52
N ASN A 23 15.86 -3.24 -11.49
CA ASN A 23 15.35 -1.89 -11.23
C ASN A 23 14.42 -1.41 -12.36
N SER A 24 14.71 -1.78 -13.61
CA SER A 24 13.89 -1.43 -14.78
C SER A 24 12.65 -2.32 -14.95
N GLN A 25 12.53 -3.43 -14.21
CA GLN A 25 11.35 -4.29 -14.32
C GLN A 25 10.13 -3.58 -13.74
N LYS A 26 9.06 -3.51 -14.54
CA LYS A 26 7.86 -2.72 -14.23
C LYS A 26 7.24 -3.09 -12.88
N HIS A 27 7.15 -4.38 -12.57
CA HIS A 27 6.59 -4.87 -11.30
C HIS A 27 7.45 -4.45 -10.10
N VAL A 28 8.77 -4.59 -10.20
CA VAL A 28 9.70 -4.22 -9.12
C VAL A 28 9.70 -2.71 -8.92
N ALA A 29 9.74 -1.94 -10.02
CA ALA A 29 9.66 -0.48 -9.99
C ALA A 29 8.34 -0.01 -9.34
N ALA A 30 7.19 -0.60 -9.73
CA ALA A 30 5.90 -0.25 -9.16
C ALA A 30 5.81 -0.50 -7.65
N VAL A 31 6.35 -1.64 -7.18
CA VAL A 31 6.44 -1.97 -5.75
C VAL A 31 7.32 -0.95 -5.04
N ARG A 32 8.56 -0.76 -5.50
CA ARG A 32 9.52 0.18 -4.92
C ARG A 32 8.92 1.58 -4.81
N ASP A 33 8.40 2.11 -5.91
CA ASP A 33 7.87 3.46 -5.97
C ASP A 33 6.62 3.62 -5.08
N GLY A 34 5.81 2.56 -4.97
CA GLY A 34 4.68 2.51 -4.04
C GLY A 34 5.11 2.64 -2.58
N PHE A 35 6.15 1.91 -2.17
CA PHE A 35 6.71 2.05 -0.82
C PHE A 35 7.32 3.43 -0.57
N VAL A 36 8.04 4.00 -1.54
CA VAL A 36 8.64 5.34 -1.42
C VAL A 36 7.58 6.40 -1.13
N TYR A 37 6.40 6.33 -1.77
CA TYR A 37 5.30 7.27 -1.51
C TYR A 37 4.69 7.14 -0.11
N THR A 38 4.80 5.98 0.55
CA THR A 38 4.32 5.80 1.92
C THR A 38 5.29 6.31 2.99
N PHE A 39 6.57 6.51 2.64
CA PHE A 39 7.61 6.88 3.61
C PHE A 39 7.29 8.13 4.44
N PRO A 40 6.83 9.26 3.87
CA PRO A 40 6.53 10.45 4.67
C PRO A 40 5.48 10.18 5.77
N ILE A 41 4.46 9.38 5.45
CA ILE A 41 3.37 9.03 6.38
C ILE A 41 3.88 8.10 7.49
N ILE A 42 4.69 7.11 7.13
CA ILE A 42 5.30 6.17 8.10
C ILE A 42 6.26 6.92 9.03
N MET A 43 7.07 7.82 8.48
CA MET A 43 8.01 8.63 9.26
C MET A 43 7.27 9.54 10.23
N ALA A 44 6.19 10.19 9.80
CA ALA A 44 5.36 11.01 10.68
C ALA A 44 4.77 10.17 11.84
N SER A 45 4.23 8.98 11.55
CA SER A 45 3.74 8.07 12.60
C SER A 45 4.84 7.61 13.54
N SER A 46 6.05 7.34 13.03
CA SER A 46 7.17 6.85 13.82
C SER A 46 7.64 7.89 14.84
N LEU A 47 7.62 9.18 14.50
CA LEU A 47 7.90 10.27 15.44
C LEU A 47 6.85 10.33 16.56
N ILE A 48 5.58 10.13 16.21
CA ILE A 48 4.50 10.10 17.19
C ILE A 48 4.63 8.89 18.13
N ILE A 49 4.97 7.72 17.59
CA ILE A 49 5.26 6.51 18.37
C ILE A 49 6.42 6.79 19.35
N LEU A 50 7.51 7.40 18.87
CA LEU A 50 8.64 7.77 19.72
C LEU A 50 8.21 8.69 20.86
N ILE A 51 7.44 9.74 20.58
CA ILE A 51 6.92 10.65 21.61
C ILE A 51 6.04 9.88 22.61
N ASN A 52 5.15 9.02 22.11
CA ASN A 52 4.21 8.25 22.92
C ASN A 52 4.93 7.31 23.91
N PHE A 53 5.93 6.56 23.44
CA PHE A 53 6.64 5.58 24.25
C PHE A 53 7.81 6.16 25.05
N ALA A 54 8.55 7.13 24.51
CA ALA A 54 9.72 7.69 25.20
C ALA A 54 9.35 8.77 26.23
N ILE A 55 8.35 9.61 25.94
CA ILE A 55 8.00 10.79 26.74
C ILE A 55 6.69 10.58 27.51
N LEU A 56 5.66 10.03 26.87
CA LEU A 56 4.32 9.95 27.47
C LEU A 56 4.02 8.62 28.17
N SER A 57 4.89 7.61 28.07
CA SER A 57 4.71 6.34 28.79
C SER A 57 5.08 6.51 30.27
N PRO A 58 4.29 5.98 31.21
CA PRO A 58 4.68 5.95 32.63
C PRO A 58 6.05 5.31 32.88
N ASP A 59 6.38 4.27 32.09
CA ASP A 59 7.67 3.57 32.09
C ASP A 59 8.66 4.14 31.05
N GLY A 60 8.31 5.26 30.41
CA GLY A 60 9.12 5.89 29.39
C GLY A 60 10.42 6.44 29.97
N PHE A 61 11.52 6.30 29.23
CA PHE A 61 12.85 6.76 29.67
C PHE A 61 12.85 8.23 30.12
N ILE A 62 12.19 9.12 29.38
CA ILE A 62 12.14 10.55 29.70
C ILE A 62 11.12 10.82 30.82
N ALA A 63 10.01 10.09 30.84
CA ALA A 63 9.00 10.20 31.90
C ALA A 63 9.56 9.83 33.29
N GLY A 64 10.33 8.75 33.35
CA GLY A 64 11.04 8.32 34.56
C GLY A 64 12.16 9.27 34.97
N LEU A 65 12.93 9.80 33.99
CA LEU A 65 14.04 10.72 34.26
C LEU A 65 13.57 12.08 34.80
N LEU A 66 12.45 12.60 34.31
CA LEU A 66 11.91 13.92 34.70
C LEU A 66 10.74 13.83 35.69
N HIS A 67 10.41 12.64 36.19
CA HIS A 67 9.23 12.39 37.03
C HIS A 67 7.93 12.98 36.46
N LEU A 68 7.71 12.91 35.15
CA LEU A 68 6.54 13.53 34.50
C LEU A 68 5.20 13.02 35.06
N GLY A 69 5.16 11.83 35.66
CA GLY A 69 3.96 11.31 36.31
C GLY A 69 3.49 12.14 37.51
N SER A 70 4.37 12.89 38.18
CA SER A 70 4.00 13.79 39.29
C SER A 70 3.58 15.18 38.80
N VAL A 71 4.03 15.60 37.62
CA VAL A 71 3.73 16.92 37.01
C VAL A 71 2.49 16.85 36.09
N PHE A 72 2.32 15.73 35.39
CA PHE A 72 1.20 15.44 34.49
C PHE A 72 0.53 14.12 34.87
N PRO A 73 -0.47 14.13 35.78
CA PRO A 73 -1.13 12.91 36.28
C PRO A 73 -2.03 12.19 35.26
N HIS A 74 -2.00 12.58 33.98
CA HIS A 74 -2.87 12.04 32.91
C HIS A 74 -2.10 11.70 31.62
N LEU A 75 -0.88 11.18 31.75
CA LEU A 75 -0.03 10.77 30.63
C LEU A 75 -0.73 9.78 29.68
N GLU A 76 -1.55 8.86 30.21
CA GLU A 76 -2.35 7.91 29.40
C GLU A 76 -3.37 8.61 28.49
N LYS A 77 -4.01 9.67 28.96
CA LYS A 77 -4.96 10.45 28.13
C LYS A 77 -4.22 11.19 27.00
N ALA A 78 -3.01 11.65 27.26
CA ALA A 78 -2.16 12.25 26.24
C ALA A 78 -1.71 11.21 25.20
N GLN A 79 -1.41 9.98 25.61
CA GLN A 79 -1.11 8.89 24.67
C GLN A 79 -2.30 8.54 23.76
N ALA A 80 -3.51 8.56 24.31
CA ALA A 80 -4.73 8.26 23.56
C ALA A 80 -4.97 9.27 22.40
N ILE A 81 -4.57 10.54 22.57
CA ILE A 81 -4.68 11.58 21.52
C ILE A 81 -3.84 11.22 20.27
N PHE A 82 -2.70 10.54 20.48
CA PHE A 82 -1.75 10.23 19.42
C PHE A 82 -1.98 8.87 18.75
N THR A 83 -2.75 7.99 19.40
CA THR A 83 -3.07 6.65 18.89
C THR A 83 -3.75 6.67 17.50
N PRO A 84 -4.70 7.59 17.20
CA PRO A 84 -5.29 7.70 15.87
C PRO A 84 -4.29 7.93 14.73
N VAL A 85 -3.15 8.57 14.98
CA VAL A 85 -2.12 8.79 13.96
C VAL A 85 -1.55 7.46 13.46
N MET A 86 -1.29 6.53 14.39
CA MET A 86 -0.82 5.18 14.05
C MET A 86 -1.89 4.39 13.28
N ASN A 87 -3.16 4.55 13.69
CA ASN A 87 -4.29 3.92 13.01
C ASN A 87 -4.45 4.42 11.56
N GLY A 88 -4.21 5.69 11.30
CA GLY A 88 -4.28 6.30 9.96
C GLY A 88 -3.01 6.13 9.12
N SER A 89 -2.02 5.37 9.56
CA SER A 89 -0.72 5.24 8.88
C SER A 89 -0.26 3.78 8.82
N VAL A 90 0.49 3.32 9.82
CA VAL A 90 1.12 1.99 9.85
C VAL A 90 0.06 0.88 9.86
N ASN A 91 -1.07 1.10 10.53
CA ASN A 91 -2.13 0.09 10.67
C ASN A 91 -3.02 -0.05 9.43
N ILE A 92 -2.89 0.83 8.43
CA ILE A 92 -3.59 0.73 7.13
C ILE A 92 -2.62 0.65 5.94
N MET A 93 -1.33 0.43 6.22
CA MET A 93 -0.28 0.47 5.19
C MET A 93 -0.53 -0.52 4.05
N SER A 94 -1.09 -1.70 4.33
CA SER A 94 -1.40 -2.69 3.28
C SER A 94 -2.39 -2.15 2.26
N ILE A 95 -3.40 -1.40 2.70
CA ILE A 95 -4.37 -0.76 1.80
C ILE A 95 -3.67 0.28 0.91
N MET A 96 -2.82 1.12 1.53
CA MET A 96 -2.08 2.15 0.81
C MET A 96 -1.15 1.54 -0.24
N ILE A 97 -0.43 0.48 0.13
CA ILE A 97 0.47 -0.23 -0.79
C ILE A 97 -0.32 -0.93 -1.90
N ALA A 98 -1.46 -1.57 -1.60
CA ALA A 98 -2.29 -2.19 -2.62
C ALA A 98 -2.70 -1.18 -3.71
N PHE A 99 -3.15 0.00 -3.29
CA PHE A 99 -3.50 1.09 -4.20
C PHE A 99 -2.30 1.61 -4.99
N LEU A 100 -1.21 1.97 -4.30
CA LEU A 100 -0.07 2.66 -4.90
C LEU A 100 0.69 1.75 -5.88
N VAL A 101 0.86 0.47 -5.55
CA VAL A 101 1.53 -0.49 -6.44
C VAL A 101 0.72 -0.69 -7.71
N ALA A 102 -0.59 -0.94 -7.60
CA ALA A 102 -1.45 -1.12 -8.76
C ALA A 102 -1.55 0.15 -9.62
N ARG A 103 -1.65 1.33 -8.98
CA ARG A 103 -1.64 2.63 -9.65
C ARG A 103 -0.35 2.83 -10.44
N ASN A 104 0.81 2.65 -9.81
CA ASN A 104 2.12 2.82 -10.45
C ASN A 104 2.31 1.84 -11.61
N MET A 105 1.81 0.61 -11.46
CA MET A 105 1.83 -0.36 -12.55
C MET A 105 0.95 0.10 -13.71
N ALA A 106 -0.28 0.56 -13.47
CA ALA A 106 -1.16 1.09 -14.51
C ALA A 106 -0.58 2.29 -15.26
N ILE A 107 0.13 3.19 -14.56
CA ILE A 107 0.90 4.28 -15.20
C ILE A 107 1.92 3.71 -16.19
N SER A 108 2.68 2.67 -15.80
CA SER A 108 3.68 2.01 -16.66
C SER A 108 3.09 1.26 -17.88
N TYR A 109 1.78 1.03 -17.87
CA TYR A 109 1.00 0.42 -18.96
C TYR A 109 0.17 1.44 -19.76
N GLU A 110 0.25 2.73 -19.40
CA GLU A 110 -0.54 3.82 -19.98
C GLU A 110 -2.06 3.56 -19.89
N GLN A 111 -2.49 3.00 -18.75
CA GLN A 111 -3.89 2.71 -18.46
C GLN A 111 -4.41 3.60 -17.33
N ASP A 112 -5.69 3.44 -17.01
CA ASP A 112 -6.35 4.20 -15.95
C ASP A 112 -5.76 3.89 -14.57
N ASP A 113 -4.93 4.81 -14.07
CA ASP A 113 -4.15 4.63 -12.85
C ASP A 113 -5.03 4.62 -11.59
N LEU A 114 -5.96 5.57 -11.52
CA LEU A 114 -6.86 5.73 -10.38
C LEU A 114 -7.80 4.54 -10.26
N LEU A 115 -8.46 4.15 -11.36
CA LEU A 115 -9.43 3.06 -11.33
C LEU A 115 -8.72 1.70 -11.11
N CYS A 116 -7.52 1.51 -11.64
CA CYS A 116 -6.71 0.33 -11.33
C CYS A 116 -6.34 0.25 -9.84
N GLY A 117 -5.90 1.37 -9.25
CA GLY A 117 -5.58 1.45 -7.84
C GLY A 117 -6.78 1.16 -6.94
N LEU A 118 -7.94 1.75 -7.23
CA LEU A 118 -9.18 1.50 -6.50
C LEU A 118 -9.63 0.03 -6.64
N THR A 119 -9.46 -0.56 -7.82
CA THR A 119 -9.76 -1.98 -8.06
C THR A 119 -8.86 -2.89 -7.22
N ALA A 120 -7.59 -2.54 -7.04
CA ALA A 120 -6.67 -3.31 -6.20
C ALA A 120 -7.04 -3.25 -4.71
N ILE A 121 -7.56 -2.12 -4.23
CA ILE A 121 -8.15 -2.05 -2.88
C ILE A 121 -9.32 -3.03 -2.79
N GLY A 122 -10.28 -2.97 -3.72
CA GLY A 122 -11.44 -3.87 -3.73
C GLY A 122 -11.03 -5.34 -3.77
N ALA A 123 -10.11 -5.70 -4.66
CA ALA A 123 -9.55 -7.05 -4.76
C ALA A 123 -8.84 -7.48 -3.46
N PHE A 124 -8.08 -6.59 -2.83
CA PHE A 124 -7.44 -6.88 -1.54
C PHE A 124 -8.49 -7.19 -0.48
N PHE A 125 -9.57 -6.42 -0.39
CA PHE A 125 -10.66 -6.67 0.56
C PHE A 125 -11.48 -7.93 0.26
N ILE A 126 -11.56 -8.36 -1.00
CA ILE A 126 -12.18 -9.64 -1.37
C ILE A 126 -11.35 -10.82 -0.81
N VAL A 127 -10.02 -10.75 -0.94
CA VAL A 127 -9.10 -11.76 -0.39
C VAL A 127 -8.98 -11.62 1.14
N TYR A 128 -9.25 -10.43 1.67
CA TYR A 128 -9.20 -10.12 3.10
C TYR A 128 -10.30 -10.84 3.88
N THR A 129 -10.01 -12.03 4.41
CA THR A 129 -10.97 -12.78 5.23
C THR A 129 -10.62 -12.64 6.71
N PRO A 130 -11.25 -11.67 7.41
CA PRO A 130 -11.95 -12.03 8.64
C PRO A 130 -13.06 -11.01 8.97
N TYR A 131 -14.20 -11.13 8.31
CA TYR A 131 -15.44 -10.56 8.86
C TYR A 131 -15.83 -11.42 10.05
N GLN A 132 -15.63 -10.92 11.26
CA GLN A 132 -16.08 -11.60 12.47
C GLN A 132 -17.50 -11.13 12.78
N LEU A 133 -18.42 -12.09 12.90
CA LEU A 133 -19.76 -11.82 13.39
C LEU A 133 -19.70 -11.81 14.92
N ILE A 134 -19.77 -10.62 15.50
CA ILE A 134 -19.92 -10.42 16.95
C ILE A 134 -21.29 -9.75 17.13
N ASP A 135 -22.15 -10.32 17.96
CA ASP A 135 -23.50 -9.79 18.24
C ASP A 135 -24.32 -9.46 16.97
N ASN A 136 -24.23 -10.35 15.97
CA ASN A 136 -24.91 -10.21 14.67
C ASN A 136 -24.48 -8.99 13.84
N GLN A 137 -23.34 -8.37 14.17
CA GLN A 137 -22.69 -7.31 13.41
C GLN A 137 -21.38 -7.81 12.80
N ALA A 138 -21.14 -7.45 11.54
CA ALA A 138 -19.90 -7.80 10.85
C ALA A 138 -18.79 -6.80 11.20
N PHE A 139 -17.78 -7.25 11.93
CA PHE A 139 -16.60 -6.47 12.26
C PHE A 139 -15.44 -6.82 11.34
N LEU A 140 -14.74 -5.80 10.87
CA LEU A 140 -13.52 -5.95 10.10
C LEU A 140 -12.32 -5.87 11.03
N THR A 141 -11.54 -6.93 11.15
CA THR A 141 -10.30 -6.87 11.93
C THR A 141 -9.32 -5.88 11.29
N THR A 142 -8.49 -5.22 12.09
CA THR A 142 -7.38 -4.38 11.59
C THR A 142 -6.06 -5.14 11.49
N LYS A 143 -6.02 -6.40 11.95
CA LYS A 143 -4.83 -7.24 12.05
C LYS A 143 -4.01 -7.30 10.75
N TYR A 144 -4.64 -7.49 9.59
CA TYR A 144 -3.92 -7.60 8.31
C TYR A 144 -3.97 -6.31 7.48
N LEU A 145 -4.53 -5.21 8.00
CA LEU A 145 -4.49 -3.91 7.30
C LEU A 145 -3.13 -3.21 7.46
N GLY A 146 -2.39 -3.55 8.53
CA GLY A 146 -1.04 -3.05 8.77
C GLY A 146 0.04 -3.89 8.11
N ALA A 147 1.23 -3.95 8.70
CA ALA A 147 2.39 -4.63 8.11
C ALA A 147 2.17 -6.13 7.81
N GLN A 148 1.32 -6.82 8.58
CA GLN A 148 1.09 -8.26 8.40
C GLN A 148 0.44 -8.61 7.06
N GLY A 149 -0.37 -7.72 6.48
CA GLY A 149 -0.99 -7.96 5.18
C GLY A 149 -0.17 -7.51 3.98
N LEU A 150 1.00 -6.90 4.17
CA LEU A 150 1.73 -6.21 3.10
C LEU A 150 2.09 -7.16 1.96
N PHE A 151 2.51 -8.37 2.30
CA PHE A 151 2.89 -9.37 1.29
C PHE A 151 1.70 -9.74 0.40
N VAL A 152 0.53 -9.97 1.01
CA VAL A 152 -0.71 -10.27 0.28
C VAL A 152 -1.15 -9.05 -0.54
N ALA A 153 -1.10 -7.85 0.04
CA ALA A 153 -1.44 -6.60 -0.65
C ALA A 153 -0.61 -6.38 -1.91
N VAL A 154 0.70 -6.62 -1.86
CA VAL A 154 1.59 -6.52 -3.02
C VAL A 154 1.22 -7.55 -4.09
N ILE A 155 1.02 -8.82 -3.72
CA ILE A 155 0.67 -9.87 -4.68
C ILE A 155 -0.67 -9.55 -5.36
N VAL A 156 -1.69 -9.21 -4.57
CA VAL A 156 -3.02 -8.87 -5.08
C VAL A 156 -2.92 -7.65 -6.00
N ALA A 157 -2.22 -6.59 -5.60
CA ALA A 157 -2.05 -5.40 -6.43
C ALA A 157 -1.38 -5.70 -7.76
N LEU A 158 -0.30 -6.50 -7.78
CA LEU A 158 0.39 -6.88 -9.01
C LEU A 158 -0.49 -7.72 -9.93
N LEU A 159 -1.23 -8.69 -9.38
CA LEU A 159 -2.16 -9.51 -10.16
C LEU A 159 -3.35 -8.70 -10.70
N THR A 160 -3.99 -7.89 -9.83
CA THR A 160 -5.07 -6.97 -10.21
C THR A 160 -4.64 -6.08 -11.36
N SER A 161 -3.49 -5.42 -11.21
CA SER A 161 -3.02 -4.47 -12.21
C SER A 161 -2.61 -5.13 -13.52
N GLU A 162 -2.05 -6.33 -13.49
CA GLU A 162 -1.72 -7.07 -14.71
C GLU A 162 -2.99 -7.47 -15.50
N ILE A 163 -3.99 -8.01 -14.80
CA ILE A 163 -5.27 -8.40 -15.40
C ILE A 163 -6.00 -7.15 -15.92
N PHE A 164 -6.14 -6.14 -15.07
CA PHE A 164 -6.81 -4.88 -15.40
C PHE A 164 -6.18 -4.22 -16.63
N CYS A 165 -4.86 -4.04 -16.65
CA CYS A 165 -4.19 -3.32 -17.72
C CYS A 165 -4.23 -4.07 -19.06
N ARG A 166 -4.07 -5.39 -19.03
CA ARG A 166 -4.16 -6.22 -20.25
C ARG A 166 -5.57 -6.19 -20.84
N MET A 167 -6.59 -6.21 -19.98
CA MET A 167 -7.97 -6.10 -20.41
C MET A 167 -8.28 -4.70 -20.93
N ALA A 168 -7.97 -3.65 -20.17
CA ALA A 168 -8.26 -2.26 -20.52
C ALA A 168 -7.63 -1.82 -21.86
N ARG A 169 -6.52 -2.45 -22.26
CA ARG A 169 -5.88 -2.23 -23.57
C ARG A 169 -6.73 -2.70 -24.75
N ASN A 170 -7.63 -3.67 -24.56
CA ASN A 170 -8.45 -4.21 -25.64
C ASN A 170 -9.67 -3.30 -25.92
N PRO A 171 -9.76 -2.65 -27.10
CA PRO A 171 -10.87 -1.75 -27.39
C PRO A 171 -12.22 -2.47 -27.48
N LYS A 172 -12.26 -3.78 -27.70
CA LYS A 172 -13.50 -4.55 -27.83
C LYS A 172 -14.27 -4.69 -26.52
N ILE A 173 -13.59 -4.54 -25.39
CA ILE A 173 -14.22 -4.63 -24.06
C ILE A 173 -14.50 -3.25 -23.45
N ALA A 174 -14.15 -2.17 -24.15
CA ALA A 174 -14.41 -0.82 -23.69
C ALA A 174 -15.86 -0.45 -23.99
N ILE A 175 -16.60 -0.03 -22.96
CA ILE A 175 -17.98 0.48 -23.13
C ILE A 175 -17.90 1.97 -23.45
N THR A 176 -18.29 2.34 -24.66
CA THR A 176 -18.28 3.74 -25.12
C THR A 176 -19.60 4.43 -24.81
N MET A 177 -19.53 5.57 -24.12
CA MET A 177 -20.70 6.40 -23.84
C MET A 177 -20.90 7.48 -24.92
N PRO A 178 -22.14 7.91 -25.19
CA PRO A 178 -22.41 9.06 -26.07
C PRO A 178 -21.80 10.36 -25.54
N ALA A 179 -21.61 11.34 -26.43
CA ALA A 179 -21.03 12.64 -26.09
C ALA A 179 -21.84 13.46 -25.05
N ALA A 180 -23.11 13.10 -24.82
CA ALA A 180 -23.97 13.75 -23.83
C ALA A 180 -23.60 13.39 -22.36
N VAL A 181 -22.78 12.35 -22.15
CA VAL A 181 -22.44 11.86 -20.80
C VAL A 181 -21.18 12.57 -20.27
N PRO A 182 -21.15 13.02 -19.00
CA PRO A 182 -19.97 13.66 -18.41
C PRO A 182 -18.70 12.79 -18.53
N PRO A 183 -17.51 13.41 -18.77
CA PRO A 183 -16.26 12.68 -19.00
C PRO A 183 -15.89 11.69 -17.87
N ALA A 184 -16.19 12.03 -16.62
CA ALA A 184 -15.91 11.16 -15.47
C ALA A 184 -16.70 9.85 -15.52
N VAL A 185 -17.97 9.91 -15.94
CA VAL A 185 -18.82 8.71 -16.07
C VAL A 185 -18.34 7.87 -17.25
N ALA A 186 -18.04 8.49 -18.40
CA ALA A 186 -17.49 7.78 -19.54
C ALA A 186 -16.17 7.05 -19.21
N ARG A 187 -15.29 7.68 -18.43
CA ARG A 187 -14.04 7.07 -17.94
C ARG A 187 -14.29 5.82 -17.10
N SER A 188 -15.22 5.87 -16.14
CA SER A 188 -15.55 4.71 -15.29
C SER A 188 -16.15 3.55 -16.09
N PHE A 189 -17.06 3.84 -17.03
CA PHE A 189 -17.69 2.79 -17.86
C PHE A 189 -16.71 2.15 -18.84
N LYS A 190 -15.73 2.90 -19.36
CA LYS A 190 -14.71 2.38 -20.27
C LYS A 190 -13.95 1.19 -19.69
N VAL A 191 -13.71 1.17 -18.38
CA VAL A 191 -12.97 0.11 -17.69
C VAL A 191 -13.85 -0.79 -16.82
N LEU A 192 -15.19 -0.67 -16.92
CA LEU A 192 -16.12 -1.43 -16.08
C LEU A 192 -15.93 -2.95 -16.20
N LEU A 193 -15.79 -3.46 -17.42
CA LEU A 193 -15.56 -4.89 -17.65
C LEU A 193 -14.22 -5.35 -17.05
N PRO A 194 -13.07 -4.70 -17.30
CA PRO A 194 -11.83 -4.98 -16.56
C PRO A 194 -12.00 -5.08 -15.04
N ILE A 195 -12.68 -4.11 -14.43
CA ILE A 195 -12.93 -4.09 -12.97
C ILE A 195 -13.74 -5.31 -12.54
N PHE A 196 -14.86 -5.56 -13.24
CA PHE A 196 -15.75 -6.68 -12.96
C PHE A 196 -15.00 -8.01 -13.00
N PHE A 197 -14.21 -8.25 -14.06
CA PHE A 197 -13.45 -9.49 -14.19
C PHE A 197 -12.40 -9.66 -13.10
N VAL A 198 -11.70 -8.61 -12.70
CA VAL A 198 -10.75 -8.67 -11.58
C VAL A 198 -11.46 -9.04 -10.28
N MET A 199 -12.60 -8.40 -9.98
CA MET A 199 -13.33 -8.69 -8.74
C MET A 199 -13.84 -10.13 -8.71
N VAL A 200 -14.41 -10.61 -9.81
CA VAL A 200 -14.89 -12.00 -9.92
C VAL A 200 -13.71 -12.99 -9.82
N PHE A 201 -12.58 -12.69 -10.45
CA PHE A 201 -11.38 -13.52 -10.38
C PHE A 201 -10.91 -13.73 -8.95
N PHE A 202 -10.81 -12.66 -8.15
CA PHE A 202 -10.40 -12.78 -6.75
C PHE A 202 -11.48 -13.36 -5.85
N SER A 203 -12.76 -13.20 -6.19
CA SER A 203 -13.85 -13.81 -5.42
C SER A 203 -13.94 -15.33 -5.62
N ALA A 204 -13.44 -15.84 -6.75
CA ALA A 204 -13.44 -17.26 -7.05
C ALA A 204 -12.17 -18.00 -6.56
N LEU A 205 -11.14 -17.24 -6.14
CA LEU A 205 -9.87 -17.73 -5.60
C LEU A 205 -10.01 -18.06 -4.11
#